data_AF-A0AA41S182-F1
#
_entry.id   AF-A0AA41S182-F1
#
_cell.length_a   1.000
_cell.length_b   1.000
_cell.length_c   1.000
_cell.angle_alpha   90.00
_cell.angle_beta   90.00
_cell.angle_gamma   90.00
#
_symmetry.space_group_name_H-M   'P 1'
#
loop_
_entity.id
_entity.type
_entity.pdbx_description
1 polymer ?
#
loop_
_entity_poly.entity_id
_entity_poly.type
_entity_poly.pdbx_seq_one_letter_code
_entity_poly.pdbx_strand_id
1 'polypeptide(L)'
;MEMLGVKSVGLSLCLEKGLPLGSGLGSSAASAAAAAIAVNELFGGKLDVSDLVVAGLVSEATVSGYHADNIAPAIMGGFVLIQNYNPLNTMRLPFPSEKDLFFVLVSPEFEAPTEKMRAVLPAEITMKEHIWNSSQAGALVAGILQGDLEALGLAISSDMIVEPNQNKEA
;
A
#
# COMPACT_ATOMS: atom_id res chain seq x y z
N MET A 1 16.94 -10.70 8.99
CA MET A 1 18.32 -11.21 9.00
C MET A 1 18.47 -12.57 8.33
N GLU A 2 17.52 -13.49 8.51
CA GLU A 2 17.53 -14.82 7.86
C GLU A 2 17.73 -14.75 6.33
N MET A 3 16.98 -13.88 5.65
CA MET A 3 17.11 -13.66 4.19
C MET A 3 18.51 -13.18 3.76
N LEU A 4 19.26 -12.53 4.66
CA LEU A 4 20.63 -12.06 4.41
C LEU A 4 21.69 -13.12 4.74
N GLY A 5 21.29 -14.29 5.26
CA GLY A 5 22.20 -15.36 5.70
C GLY A 5 23.05 -14.98 6.93
N VAL A 6 22.64 -13.97 7.69
CA VAL A 6 23.38 -13.48 8.87
C VAL A 6 22.84 -14.14 10.14
N LYS A 7 23.67 -14.94 10.81
CA LYS A 7 23.28 -15.70 12.01
C LYS A 7 23.05 -14.84 13.25
N SER A 8 23.89 -13.85 13.49
CA SER A 8 23.78 -12.94 14.63
C SER A 8 24.55 -11.65 14.38
N VAL A 9 23.92 -10.52 14.69
CA VAL A 9 24.50 -9.17 14.59
C VAL A 9 23.67 -8.21 15.45
N GLY A 10 24.32 -7.22 16.07
CA GLY A 10 23.63 -6.10 16.70
C GLY A 10 23.50 -4.93 15.73
N LEU A 11 22.30 -4.34 15.64
CA LEU A 11 22.03 -3.17 14.80
C LEU A 11 21.48 -2.04 15.66
N SER A 12 21.90 -0.81 15.37
CA SER A 12 21.27 0.40 15.88
C SER A 12 20.69 1.15 14.70
N LEU A 13 19.38 1.41 14.75
CA LEU A 13 18.64 2.14 13.71
C LEU A 13 18.08 3.41 14.35
N CYS A 14 18.24 4.53 13.67
CA CYS A 14 17.58 5.79 13.99
C CYS A 14 16.54 6.06 12.90
N LEU A 15 15.32 6.39 13.31
CA LEU A 15 14.20 6.65 12.41
C LEU A 15 13.67 8.06 12.66
N GLU A 16 13.70 8.89 11.63
CA GLU A 16 13.02 10.18 11.63
C GLU A 16 11.65 10.01 10.95
N LYS A 17 10.57 10.32 11.69
CA LYS A 17 9.20 10.17 11.18
C LYS A 17 8.78 11.44 10.43
N GLY A 18 8.58 11.33 9.12
CA GLY A 18 8.02 12.40 8.28
C GLY A 18 6.52 12.34 8.06
N LEU A 19 5.84 11.28 8.53
CA LEU A 19 4.39 11.07 8.35
C LEU A 19 3.67 10.93 9.69
N PRO A 20 2.50 11.58 9.86
CA PRO A 20 1.69 11.43 11.07
C PRO A 20 1.28 9.97 11.28
N LEU A 21 1.24 9.54 12.54
CA LEU A 21 0.76 8.21 12.92
C LEU A 21 -0.75 8.12 12.65
N GLY A 22 -1.25 6.93 12.33
CA GLY A 22 -2.69 6.71 12.14
C GLY A 22 -3.35 7.50 10.99
N SER A 23 -2.58 8.15 10.13
CA SER A 23 -3.08 9.09 9.11
C SER A 23 -3.65 8.44 7.84
N GLY A 24 -3.61 7.12 7.72
CA GLY A 24 -3.93 6.41 6.48
C GLY A 24 -2.88 6.54 5.36
N LEU A 25 -1.79 7.31 5.57
CA LEU A 25 -0.73 7.54 4.57
C LEU A 25 0.37 6.47 4.55
N GLY A 26 0.12 5.29 5.12
CA GLY A 26 1.13 4.22 5.16
C GLY A 26 2.35 4.51 6.05
N SER A 27 2.19 5.28 7.14
CA SER A 27 3.30 5.66 8.04
C SER A 27 4.06 4.46 8.63
N SER A 28 3.39 3.33 8.90
CA SER A 28 4.04 2.09 9.37
C SER A 28 4.85 1.44 8.25
N ALA A 29 4.22 1.18 7.11
CA ALA A 29 4.86 0.64 5.91
C ALA A 29 6.07 1.48 5.44
N ALA A 30 6.02 2.81 5.51
CA ALA A 30 7.14 3.67 5.19
C ALA A 30 8.35 3.42 6.10
N SER A 31 8.12 3.22 7.40
CA SER A 31 9.17 2.89 8.36
C SER A 31 9.72 1.48 8.17
N ALA A 32 8.86 0.50 7.89
CA ALA A 32 9.27 -0.87 7.56
C ALA A 32 10.09 -0.92 6.27
N ALA A 33 9.68 -0.19 5.23
CA ALA A 33 10.40 -0.05 3.97
C ALA A 33 11.78 0.58 4.18
N ALA A 34 11.84 1.71 4.89
CA ALA A 34 13.10 2.39 5.20
C ALA A 34 14.07 1.48 5.97
N ALA A 35 13.58 0.75 6.98
CA ALA A 35 14.38 -0.19 7.73
C ALA A 35 14.87 -1.37 6.87
N ALA A 36 14.00 -1.97 6.06
CA ALA A 36 14.35 -3.09 5.19
C ALA A 36 15.43 -2.69 4.17
N ILE A 37 15.28 -1.54 3.51
CA ILE A 37 16.25 -1.01 2.55
C ILE A 37 17.57 -0.69 3.27
N ALA A 38 17.53 0.09 4.36
CA ALA A 38 18.74 0.49 5.07
C ALA A 38 19.55 -0.71 5.58
N VAL A 39 18.87 -1.74 6.11
CA VAL A 39 19.53 -2.97 6.54
C VAL A 39 20.05 -3.75 5.34
N ASN A 40 19.30 -3.89 4.24
CA ASN A 40 19.82 -4.56 3.04
C ASN A 40 21.10 -3.90 2.51
N GLU A 41 21.10 -2.57 2.41
CA GLU A 41 22.25 -1.79 1.96
C GLU A 41 23.46 -1.93 2.90
N LEU A 42 23.24 -1.94 4.22
CA LEU A 42 24.30 -2.17 5.20
C LEU A 42 25.00 -3.53 5.01
N PHE A 43 24.30 -4.53 4.48
CA PHE A 43 24.83 -5.86 4.21
C PHE A 43 25.16 -6.11 2.72
N GLY A 44 25.26 -5.03 1.93
CA GLY A 44 25.74 -5.07 0.55
C GLY A 44 24.67 -5.30 -0.51
N GLY A 45 23.41 -4.93 -0.23
CA GLY A 45 22.34 -4.86 -1.25
C GLY A 45 22.01 -6.22 -1.88
N LYS A 46 21.96 -7.28 -1.06
CA LYS A 46 21.85 -8.67 -1.55
C LYS A 46 20.44 -9.10 -1.91
N LEU A 47 19.45 -8.46 -1.30
CA LEU A 47 18.03 -8.77 -1.51
C LEU A 47 17.51 -8.03 -2.72
N ASP A 48 16.69 -8.71 -3.51
CA ASP A 48 15.95 -8.07 -4.58
C ASP A 48 14.72 -7.31 -4.07
N VAL A 49 14.02 -6.64 -4.98
CA VAL A 49 12.84 -5.84 -4.64
C VAL A 49 11.73 -6.72 -4.04
N SER A 50 11.51 -7.92 -4.56
CA SER A 50 10.49 -8.83 -4.02
C SER A 50 10.82 -9.29 -2.61
N ASP A 51 12.09 -9.60 -2.33
CA ASP A 51 12.57 -9.96 -1.01
C ASP A 51 12.34 -8.84 0.01
N LEU A 52 12.61 -7.59 -0.40
CA LEU A 52 12.38 -6.41 0.44
C LEU A 52 10.90 -6.20 0.75
N VAL A 53 10.02 -6.39 -0.23
CA VAL A 53 8.56 -6.33 -0.02
C VAL A 53 8.13 -7.42 0.96
N VAL A 54 8.62 -8.66 0.82
CA VAL A 54 8.31 -9.77 1.73
C VAL A 54 8.81 -9.47 3.14
N ALA A 55 10.04 -8.97 3.29
CA ALA A 55 10.61 -8.60 4.59
C ALA A 55 9.76 -7.53 5.30
N GLY A 56 9.35 -6.49 4.58
CA GLY A 56 8.48 -5.44 5.11
C GLY A 56 7.07 -5.93 5.43
N LEU A 57 6.51 -6.80 4.58
CA LEU A 57 5.17 -7.38 4.78
C LEU A 57 5.10 -8.24 6.04
N VAL A 58 6.14 -9.04 6.33
CA VAL A 58 6.23 -9.81 7.57
C VAL A 58 6.24 -8.89 8.79
N SER A 59 6.89 -7.73 8.71
CA SER A 59 6.86 -6.72 9.77
C SER A 59 5.45 -6.13 9.94
N GLU A 60 4.84 -5.66 8.85
CA GLU A 60 3.49 -5.04 8.88
C GLU A 60 2.41 -6.00 9.38
N ALA A 61 2.57 -7.30 9.14
CA ALA A 61 1.65 -8.34 9.62
C ALA A 61 1.45 -8.29 11.15
N THR A 62 2.47 -7.87 11.90
CA THR A 62 2.40 -7.74 13.36
C THR A 62 1.67 -6.47 13.84
N VAL A 63 1.51 -5.49 12.96
CA VAL A 63 0.97 -4.16 13.29
C VAL A 63 -0.46 -3.99 12.77
N SER A 64 -0.69 -4.29 11.49
CA SER A 64 -1.94 -3.96 10.79
C SER A 64 -2.50 -5.11 9.95
N GLY A 65 -1.92 -6.31 10.07
CA GLY A 65 -2.29 -7.50 9.30
C GLY A 65 -1.50 -7.63 7.99
N TYR A 66 -1.68 -8.78 7.33
CA TYR A 66 -0.88 -9.18 6.17
C TYR A 66 -1.36 -8.49 4.87
N HIS A 67 -1.10 -7.19 4.73
CA HIS A 67 -1.50 -6.38 3.56
C HIS A 67 -0.27 -5.80 2.86
N ALA A 68 -0.17 -6.04 1.56
CA ALA A 68 0.98 -5.62 0.75
C ALA A 68 0.77 -4.26 0.06
N ASP A 69 -0.44 -3.72 0.13
CA ASP A 69 -0.92 -2.52 -0.56
C ASP A 69 -0.15 -1.24 -0.19
N ASN A 70 0.40 -1.14 1.02
CA ASN A 70 1.25 -0.02 1.44
C ASN A 70 2.75 -0.31 1.32
N ILE A 71 3.19 -1.50 1.74
CA ILE A 71 4.61 -1.84 1.75
C ILE A 71 5.18 -2.04 0.34
N ALA A 72 4.39 -2.60 -0.58
CA ALA A 72 4.83 -2.80 -1.96
C ALA A 72 5.11 -1.48 -2.69
N PRO A 73 4.20 -0.49 -2.75
CA PRO A 73 4.52 0.80 -3.35
C PRO A 73 5.57 1.60 -2.56
N ALA A 74 5.69 1.42 -1.24
CA ALA A 74 6.76 2.05 -0.45
C ALA A 74 8.16 1.56 -0.84
N ILE A 75 8.30 0.30 -1.25
CA ILE A 75 9.57 -0.28 -1.73
C ILE A 75 9.75 -0.08 -3.25
N MET A 76 8.72 -0.34 -4.05
CA MET A 76 8.80 -0.42 -5.52
C MET A 76 8.64 0.94 -6.22
N GLY A 77 7.96 1.89 -5.56
CA GLY A 77 7.59 3.18 -6.12
C GLY A 77 6.53 3.12 -7.22
N GLY A 78 5.77 4.21 -7.36
CA GLY A 78 4.69 4.32 -8.34
C GLY A 78 3.47 3.47 -8.00
N PHE A 79 2.70 3.07 -9.01
CA PHE A 79 1.51 2.25 -8.85
C PHE A 79 1.86 0.77 -8.80
N VAL A 80 1.32 0.05 -7.82
CA VAL A 80 1.55 -1.39 -7.65
C VAL A 80 0.21 -2.11 -7.50
N LEU A 81 -0.01 -3.12 -8.35
CA LEU A 81 -1.13 -4.05 -8.26
C LEU A 81 -0.69 -5.31 -7.50
N ILE A 82 -1.43 -5.66 -6.45
CA ILE A 82 -1.25 -6.93 -5.73
C ILE A 82 -2.16 -7.97 -6.37
N GLN A 83 -1.57 -8.95 -7.06
CA GLN A 83 -2.33 -9.96 -7.81
C GLN A 83 -2.65 -11.20 -6.97
N ASN A 84 -1.76 -11.54 -6.03
CA ASN A 84 -1.92 -12.68 -5.15
C ASN A 84 -1.12 -12.45 -3.86
N TYR A 85 -1.56 -13.07 -2.76
CA TYR A 85 -0.84 -13.08 -1.48
C TYR A 85 -0.15 -14.42 -1.20
N ASN A 86 -0.56 -15.51 -1.87
CA ASN A 86 0.03 -16.84 -1.66
C ASN A 86 0.17 -17.64 -2.97
N PRO A 87 1.37 -17.64 -3.60
CA PRO A 87 2.53 -16.80 -3.27
C PRO A 87 2.26 -15.32 -3.53
N LEU A 88 2.98 -14.43 -2.82
CA LEU A 88 2.90 -13.00 -3.06
C LEU A 88 3.32 -12.70 -4.51
N ASN A 89 2.44 -12.06 -5.26
CA ASN A 89 2.71 -11.63 -6.63
C ASN A 89 2.26 -10.18 -6.80
N THR A 90 3.20 -9.33 -7.22
CA THR A 90 2.99 -7.89 -7.37
C THR A 90 3.41 -7.45 -8.76
N MET A 91 2.73 -6.42 -9.28
CA MET A 91 3.01 -5.86 -10.59
C MET A 91 3.06 -4.34 -10.50
N ARG A 92 4.19 -3.75 -10.89
CA ARG A 92 4.28 -2.29 -11.06
C ARG A 92 3.54 -1.89 -12.34
N LEU A 93 2.64 -0.93 -12.23
CA LEU A 93 1.92 -0.36 -13.36
C LEU A 93 2.64 0.91 -13.81
N PRO A 94 3.25 0.94 -15.01
CA PRO A 94 3.90 2.16 -15.50
C PRO A 94 2.86 3.25 -15.76
N PHE A 95 3.13 4.45 -15.27
CA PHE A 95 2.42 5.66 -15.66
C PHE A 95 3.22 6.37 -16.76
N PRO A 96 2.59 6.89 -17.83
CA PRO A 96 3.31 7.53 -18.93
C PRO A 96 4.16 8.72 -18.46
N SER A 97 5.44 8.74 -18.83
CA SER A 97 6.43 9.71 -18.32
C SER A 97 6.23 11.13 -18.85
N GLU A 98 5.49 11.28 -19.94
CA GLU A 98 5.13 12.55 -20.57
C GLU A 98 3.88 13.20 -19.94
N LYS A 99 3.28 12.53 -18.96
CA LYS A 99 2.10 13.00 -18.23
C LYS A 99 2.51 13.37 -16.81
N ASP A 100 1.89 14.42 -16.30
CA ASP A 100 2.02 14.79 -14.89
C ASP A 100 0.80 14.31 -14.10
N LEU A 101 1.06 13.79 -12.89
CA LEU A 101 0.03 13.45 -11.93
C LEU A 101 0.41 14.03 -10.57
N PHE A 102 -0.53 14.74 -9.95
CA PHE A 102 -0.34 15.35 -8.64
C PHE A 102 -1.34 14.77 -7.65
N PHE A 103 -0.87 14.45 -6.45
CA PHE A 103 -1.70 14.07 -5.31
C PHE A 103 -1.75 15.22 -4.31
N VAL A 104 -2.95 15.69 -4.00
CA VAL A 104 -3.17 16.68 -2.92
C VAL A 104 -3.62 15.91 -1.68
N LEU A 105 -2.78 15.93 -0.64
CA LEU A 105 -3.06 15.27 0.63
C LEU A 105 -3.65 16.28 1.61
N VAL A 106 -4.81 15.97 2.16
CA VAL A 106 -5.45 16.72 3.24
C VAL A 106 -5.48 15.82 4.46
N SER A 107 -4.73 16.20 5.51
CA SER A 107 -4.69 15.47 6.78
C SER A 107 -5.49 16.24 7.82
N PRO A 108 -6.72 15.79 8.15
CA PRO A 108 -7.48 16.40 9.25
C PRO A 108 -6.84 16.06 10.60
N GLU A 109 -7.09 16.88 11.62
CA GLU A 109 -6.65 16.62 13.00
C GLU A 109 -7.57 15.60 13.70
N PHE A 110 -7.73 14.41 13.11
CA PHE A 110 -8.34 13.27 13.79
C PHE A 110 -7.63 11.97 13.41
N GLU A 111 -7.55 11.04 14.35
CA GLU A 111 -7.05 9.69 14.11
C GLU A 111 -8.24 8.72 14.05
N ALA A 112 -8.43 8.06 12.91
CA ALA A 112 -9.32 6.91 12.80
C ALA A 112 -8.50 5.62 12.87
N PRO A 113 -8.65 4.79 13.93
CA PRO A 113 -7.94 3.53 14.01
C PRO A 113 -8.33 2.60 12.86
N THR A 114 -7.33 2.06 12.15
CA THR A 114 -7.52 1.14 10.99
C THR A 114 -8.42 -0.05 11.32
N GLU A 115 -8.34 -0.56 12.55
CA GLU A 115 -9.16 -1.67 13.02
C GLU A 115 -10.65 -1.30 13.06
N LYS A 116 -11.00 -0.11 13.56
CA LYS A 116 -12.39 0.37 13.60
C LYS A 116 -12.93 0.58 12.18
N MET A 117 -12.14 1.21 11.32
CA MET A 117 -12.49 1.45 9.91
C MET A 117 -12.72 0.16 9.10
N ARG A 118 -12.15 -0.97 9.54
CA ARG A 118 -12.41 -2.29 8.96
C ARG A 118 -13.61 -2.99 9.58
N ALA A 119 -13.85 -2.79 10.87
CA ALA A 119 -14.97 -3.40 11.59
C ALA A 119 -16.34 -2.93 11.08
N VAL A 120 -16.42 -1.73 10.48
CA VAL A 120 -17.65 -1.16 9.90
C VAL A 120 -18.00 -1.72 8.52
N LEU A 121 -17.10 -2.48 7.90
CA LEU A 121 -17.32 -3.01 6.56
C LEU A 121 -18.35 -4.14 6.59
N PRO A 122 -19.27 -4.20 5.61
CA PRO A 122 -20.26 -5.25 5.56
C PRO A 122 -19.61 -6.61 5.31
N ALA A 123 -20.10 -7.64 5.99
CA ALA A 123 -19.62 -9.01 5.80
C ALA A 123 -20.01 -9.60 4.43
N GLU A 124 -21.09 -9.07 3.83
CA GLU A 124 -21.62 -9.49 2.54
C GLU A 124 -21.84 -8.27 1.63
N ILE A 125 -21.59 -8.46 0.34
CA ILE A 125 -21.87 -7.48 -0.71
C ILE A 125 -22.85 -8.07 -1.72
N THR A 126 -23.61 -7.20 -2.37
CA THR A 126 -24.49 -7.59 -3.47
C THR A 126 -23.69 -7.87 -4.73
N MET A 127 -24.22 -8.72 -5.61
CA MET A 127 -23.63 -8.94 -6.94
C MET A 127 -23.53 -7.64 -7.76
N LYS A 128 -24.45 -6.69 -7.55
CA LYS A 128 -24.42 -5.38 -8.20
C LYS A 128 -23.16 -4.60 -7.78
N GLU A 129 -22.87 -4.53 -6.49
CA GLU A 129 -21.68 -3.87 -5.97
C GLU A 129 -20.40 -4.58 -6.45
N HIS A 130 -20.38 -5.91 -6.42
CA HIS A 130 -19.24 -6.67 -6.90
C HIS A 130 -18.93 -6.41 -8.39
N ILE A 131 -19.94 -6.47 -9.26
CA ILE A 131 -19.77 -6.20 -10.69
C ILE A 131 -19.28 -4.77 -10.93
N TRP A 132 -19.88 -3.80 -10.23
CA TRP A 132 -19.51 -2.40 -10.34
C TRP A 132 -18.05 -2.15 -9.93
N ASN A 133 -17.66 -2.53 -8.71
CA ASN A 133 -16.31 -2.35 -8.21
C ASN A 133 -15.26 -3.10 -9.05
N SER A 134 -15.60 -4.29 -9.58
CA SER A 134 -14.70 -5.02 -10.48
C SER A 134 -14.46 -4.27 -11.80
N SER A 135 -15.52 -3.65 -12.35
CA SER A 135 -15.42 -2.79 -13.53
C SER A 135 -14.56 -1.56 -13.25
N GLN A 136 -14.79 -0.88 -12.13
CA GLN A 136 -14.05 0.33 -11.76
C GLN A 136 -12.58 0.03 -11.44
N ALA A 137 -12.26 -1.13 -10.85
CA ALA A 137 -10.87 -1.57 -10.68
C ALA A 137 -10.16 -1.78 -12.02
N GLY A 138 -10.84 -2.37 -13.02
CA GLY A 138 -10.32 -2.48 -14.37
C GLY A 138 -10.11 -1.12 -15.05
N ALA A 139 -11.08 -0.20 -14.89
CA ALA A 139 -10.98 1.17 -15.39
C ALA A 139 -9.82 1.94 -14.75
N LEU A 140 -9.58 1.76 -13.44
CA LEU A 140 -8.47 2.36 -12.72
C LEU A 140 -7.12 1.90 -13.30
N VAL A 141 -6.93 0.59 -13.49
CA VAL A 141 -5.71 0.04 -14.11
C VAL A 141 -5.53 0.60 -15.53
N ALA A 142 -6.60 0.62 -16.32
CA ALA A 142 -6.57 1.14 -17.69
C ALA A 142 -6.22 2.65 -17.73
N GLY A 143 -6.78 3.44 -16.81
CA GLY A 143 -6.51 4.88 -16.68
C GLY A 143 -5.07 5.17 -16.28
N ILE A 144 -4.51 4.41 -15.32
CA ILE A 144 -3.09 4.49 -14.94
C ILE A 144 -2.18 4.23 -16.14
N LEU A 145 -2.39 3.10 -16.84
CA LEU A 145 -1.52 2.69 -17.95
C LEU A 145 -1.59 3.62 -19.16
N GLN A 146 -2.74 4.26 -19.39
CA GLN A 146 -2.94 5.21 -20.49
C GLN A 146 -2.60 6.65 -20.11
N GLY A 147 -2.34 6.94 -18.82
CA GLY A 147 -2.19 8.31 -18.33
C GLY A 147 -3.47 9.14 -18.50
N ASP A 148 -4.63 8.48 -18.49
CA ASP A 148 -5.94 9.11 -18.57
C ASP A 148 -6.40 9.49 -17.17
N LEU A 149 -6.15 10.76 -16.82
CA LEU A 149 -6.45 11.30 -15.50
C LEU A 149 -7.96 11.40 -15.23
N GLU A 150 -8.78 11.59 -16.27
CA GLU A 150 -10.23 11.65 -16.12
C GLU A 150 -10.77 10.27 -15.80
N ALA A 151 -10.37 9.25 -16.58
CA ALA A 151 -10.75 7.87 -16.30
C ALA A 151 -10.25 7.39 -14.93
N LEU A 152 -9.01 7.73 -14.56
CA LEU A 152 -8.44 7.42 -13.25
C LEU A 152 -9.25 8.07 -12.12
N GLY A 153 -9.55 9.37 -12.23
CA GLY A 153 -10.30 10.10 -11.22
C GLY A 153 -11.71 9.55 -11.04
N LEU A 154 -12.43 9.31 -12.15
CA LEU A 154 -13.77 8.71 -12.15
C LEU A 154 -13.75 7.31 -11.52
N ALA A 155 -12.76 6.47 -11.84
CA ALA A 155 -12.65 5.12 -11.30
C ALA A 155 -12.42 5.12 -9.78
N ILE A 156 -11.53 5.99 -9.27
CA ILE A 156 -11.24 6.09 -7.84
C ILE A 156 -12.46 6.60 -7.06
N SER A 157 -13.21 7.58 -7.57
CA SER A 157 -14.36 8.17 -6.87
C SER A 157 -15.66 7.36 -6.99
N SER A 158 -15.59 6.12 -7.48
CA SER A 158 -16.76 5.29 -7.79
C SER A 158 -16.93 4.09 -6.86
N ASP A 159 -16.20 4.02 -5.75
CA ASP A 159 -16.36 2.91 -4.81
C ASP A 159 -17.76 2.88 -4.19
N MET A 160 -18.39 1.71 -4.19
CA MET A 160 -19.70 1.50 -3.57
C MET A 160 -19.64 0.64 -2.30
N ILE A 161 -18.48 0.09 -1.94
CA ILE A 161 -18.36 -0.92 -0.88
C ILE A 161 -17.68 -0.37 0.37
N VAL A 162 -16.52 0.28 0.23
CA VAL A 162 -15.67 0.64 1.38
C VAL A 162 -15.94 2.07 1.82
N GLU A 163 -15.72 3.05 0.95
CA GLU A 163 -15.86 4.48 1.20
C GLU A 163 -17.25 4.85 1.74
N PRO A 164 -18.38 4.38 1.17
CA PRO A 164 -19.70 4.76 1.69
C PRO A 164 -20.02 4.20 3.08
N ASN A 165 -19.36 3.12 3.51
CA ASN A 165 -19.57 2.52 4.82
C ASN A 165 -18.65 3.13 5.89
N GLN A 166 -17.46 3.59 5.49
CA GLN A 166 -16.54 4.30 6.37
C GLN A 166 -17.02 5.71 6.73
N ASN A 167 -17.74 6.39 5.82
CA ASN A 167 -18.28 7.74 6.06
C ASN A 167 -19.54 7.78 6.95
N LYS A 168 -20.13 6.63 7.32
CA LYS A 168 -21.33 6.60 8.18
C LYS A 168 -21.02 6.77 9.67
N GLU A 169 -19.75 6.60 10.07
CA GLU A 169 -19.31 6.72 11.47
C GLU A 169 -18.39 7.94 11.72
N ALA A 170 -18.15 8.77 10.70
CA ALA A 170 -17.45 10.05 10.81
C ALA A 170 -18.43 11.20 11.07
#